data_AF-A0A9W8UE19-F1
#
_entry.id   AF-A0A9W8UE19-F1
#
_cell.length_a   1.000
_cell.length_b   1.000
_cell.length_c   1.000
_cell.angle_alpha   90.00
_cell.angle_beta   90.00
_cell.angle_gamma   90.00
#
_symmetry.space_group_name_H-M   'P 1'
#
loop_
_entity.id
_entity.type
_entity.pdbx_description
1 polymer ?
#
loop_
_entity_poly.entity_id
_entity_poly.type
_entity_poly.pdbx_seq_one_letter_code
_entity_poly.pdbx_strand_id
1 'polypeptide(L)'
;MISATLTRLRPAIAPRSVYSRGLFSVSRRTYASKTQPSPTSQFYRTFTRPIAKTLLIAVFVYQVAYWSWVKLETDEIRAERDATIETLETTIKEYDAATKAKKV
;
A
#
# COMPACT_ATOMS: atom_id res chain seq x y z
N MET A 1 58.91 33.38 19.08
CA MET A 1 57.84 33.23 18.08
C MET A 1 56.56 32.95 18.83
N ILE A 2 55.67 33.94 18.89
CA ILE A 2 54.38 33.87 19.60
C ILE A 2 53.36 33.33 18.59
N SER A 3 52.77 32.17 18.85
CA SER A 3 51.62 31.66 18.08
C SER A 3 50.44 31.37 18.99
N ALA A 4 49.30 31.82 18.51
CA ALA A 4 48.10 32.15 19.26
C ALA A 4 47.23 30.94 19.67
N THR A 5 46.50 31.19 20.76
CA THR A 5 45.38 30.43 21.34
C THR A 5 44.24 30.18 20.35
N LEU A 6 43.57 29.02 20.44
CA LEU A 6 42.10 29.00 20.35
C LEU A 6 41.48 27.72 20.93
N THR A 7 40.94 27.89 22.13
CA THR A 7 39.99 27.03 22.84
C THR A 7 38.80 26.70 21.95
N ARG A 8 38.63 25.43 21.58
CA ARG A 8 37.44 24.98 20.86
C ARG A 8 36.32 24.70 21.85
N LEU A 9 35.34 25.62 21.88
CA LEU A 9 34.13 25.55 22.68
C LEU A 9 33.28 24.31 22.30
N ARG A 10 32.83 23.58 23.32
CA ARG A 10 31.75 22.58 23.26
C ARG A 10 30.44 23.27 22.89
N PRO A 11 29.63 22.74 21.95
CA PRO A 11 28.20 23.03 21.93
C PRO A 11 27.46 22.10 22.89
N ALA A 12 26.57 22.72 23.66
CA ALA A 12 25.71 22.12 24.66
C ALA A 12 24.57 21.29 24.04
N ILE A 13 24.35 20.11 24.62
CA ILE A 13 23.07 19.50 25.02
C ILE A 13 21.83 19.99 24.26
N ALA A 14 21.30 19.13 23.38
CA ALA A 14 19.91 19.18 22.96
C ALA A 14 19.07 18.23 23.86
N PRO A 15 18.02 18.69 24.54
CA PRO A 15 17.11 17.81 25.26
C PRO A 15 16.03 17.30 24.30
N ARG A 16 16.12 16.04 23.86
CA ARG A 16 14.95 15.34 23.34
C ARG A 16 14.26 14.63 24.50
N SER A 17 13.26 15.32 25.01
CA SER A 17 12.32 14.78 25.98
C SER A 17 11.27 13.88 25.30
N VAL A 18 10.75 13.00 26.15
CA VAL A 18 9.46 12.32 26.19
C VAL A 18 9.26 10.94 25.51
N TYR A 19 8.93 9.99 26.41
CA TYR A 19 8.26 8.70 26.25
C TYR A 19 9.10 7.43 26.04
N SER A 20 10.08 7.20 26.90
CA SER A 20 10.54 5.85 27.22
C SER A 20 9.52 5.17 28.14
N ARG A 21 8.43 4.63 27.59
CA ARG A 21 7.61 3.64 28.31
C ARG A 21 8.44 2.36 28.42
N GLY A 22 9.01 2.14 29.60
CA GLY A 22 9.59 0.86 29.97
C GLY A 22 8.49 -0.20 30.01
N LEU A 23 8.55 -1.13 29.07
CA LEU A 23 8.11 -2.50 29.27
C LEU A 23 9.33 -3.36 28.95
N PHE A 24 10.00 -3.82 30.00
CA PHE A 24 10.99 -4.89 30.03
C PHE A 24 11.60 -5.26 28.67
N SER A 25 12.59 -4.47 28.23
CA SER A 25 13.53 -4.95 27.23
C SER A 25 14.36 -6.04 27.87
N VAL A 26 13.86 -7.27 27.83
CA VAL A 26 14.74 -8.44 27.94
C VAL A 26 15.69 -8.32 26.77
N SER A 27 16.91 -7.86 27.04
CA SER A 27 18.01 -7.95 26.10
C SER A 27 18.25 -9.43 25.87
N ARG A 28 17.51 -10.01 24.92
CA ARG A 28 17.78 -11.33 24.40
C ARG A 28 19.17 -11.21 23.78
N ARG A 29 20.18 -11.75 24.47
CA ARG A 29 21.46 -12.08 23.83
C ARG A 29 21.12 -13.11 22.77
N THR A 30 20.81 -12.64 21.56
CA THR A 30 20.93 -13.44 20.37
C THR A 30 22.43 -13.67 20.22
N TYR A 31 22.89 -14.85 20.64
CA TYR A 31 24.19 -15.32 20.22
C TYR A 31 24.17 -15.23 18.70
N ALA A 32 24.95 -14.30 18.15
CA ALA A 32 25.19 -14.23 16.72
C ALA A 32 26.04 -15.44 16.37
N SER A 33 25.43 -16.64 16.36
CA SER A 33 25.90 -17.68 15.45
C SER A 33 25.81 -17.02 14.09
N LYS A 34 26.94 -16.63 13.52
CA LYS A 34 27.02 -16.30 12.12
C LYS A 34 26.64 -17.59 11.41
N THR A 35 25.35 -17.83 11.22
CA THR A 35 24.83 -18.93 10.43
C THR A 35 25.32 -18.63 9.03
N GLN A 36 26.50 -19.17 8.72
CA GLN A 36 27.12 -18.98 7.42
C GLN A 36 26.09 -19.46 6.42
N PRO A 37 25.66 -18.60 5.49
CA PRO A 37 24.65 -19.01 4.52
C PRO A 37 25.21 -20.21 3.77
N SER A 38 24.47 -21.31 3.80
CA SER A 38 24.87 -22.53 3.10
C SER A 38 25.17 -22.18 1.63
N PRO A 39 26.12 -22.84 0.97
CA PRO A 39 26.41 -22.60 -0.45
C PRO A 39 25.13 -22.64 -1.32
N THR A 40 24.18 -23.51 -0.96
CA THR A 40 22.85 -23.59 -1.58
C THR A 40 21.99 -22.34 -1.35
N SER A 41 21.97 -21.77 -0.15
CA SER A 41 21.24 -20.54 0.17
C SER A 41 21.77 -19.34 -0.63
N GLN A 42 23.09 -19.27 -0.83
CA GLN A 42 23.70 -18.21 -1.63
C GLN A 42 23.30 -18.30 -3.11
N PHE A 43 23.26 -19.52 -3.67
CA PHE A 43 22.83 -19.74 -5.05
C PHE A 43 21.41 -19.20 -5.32
N TYR A 44 20.42 -19.62 -4.53
CA TYR A 44 19.04 -19.14 -4.69
C TYR A 44 18.87 -17.65 -4.41
N ARG A 45 19.71 -17.09 -3.53
CA ARG A 45 19.71 -15.65 -3.25
C ARG A 45 20.25 -14.83 -4.42
N THR A 46 21.24 -15.35 -5.14
CA THR A 46 21.87 -14.62 -6.26
C THR A 46 21.08 -14.79 -7.55
N PHE A 47 20.64 -16.01 -7.88
CA PHE A 47 20.04 -16.29 -9.19
C PHE A 47 18.52 -16.28 -9.15
N THR A 48 17.91 -16.91 -8.14
CA THR A 48 16.46 -17.14 -8.14
C THR A 48 15.67 -15.94 -7.63
N ARG A 49 16.20 -15.21 -6.63
CA ARG A 49 15.52 -14.02 -6.08
C ARG A 49 15.26 -12.92 -7.12
N PRO A 50 16.22 -12.52 -7.96
CA PRO A 50 15.97 -11.52 -9.01
C PRO A 50 14.93 -12.01 -10.02
N ILE A 51 15.05 -13.26 -10.49
CA ILE A 51 14.11 -13.85 -11.47
C ILE A 51 12.70 -13.95 -10.90
N ALA A 52 12.56 -14.41 -9.66
CA ALA A 52 11.25 -14.48 -9.01
C ALA A 52 10.63 -13.09 -8.86
N LYS A 53 11.43 -12.08 -8.49
CA LYS A 53 10.95 -10.70 -8.39
C LYS A 53 10.46 -10.16 -9.73
N THR A 54 11.23 -10.34 -10.79
CA THR A 54 10.84 -9.84 -12.12
C THR A 54 9.62 -10.56 -12.66
N LEU A 55 9.54 -11.89 -12.51
CA LEU A 55 8.37 -12.67 -12.91
C LEU A 55 7.12 -12.21 -12.16
N LEU A 56 7.19 -12.09 -10.83
CA LEU A 56 6.04 -11.66 -10.03
C LEU A 56 5.59 -10.24 -10.39
N ILE A 57 6.52 -9.31 -10.59
CA ILE A 57 6.18 -7.94 -11.01
C ILE A 57 5.61 -7.96 -12.43
N ALA A 58 6.17 -8.73 -13.36
CA ALA A 58 5.68 -8.82 -14.73
C ALA A 58 4.24 -9.34 -14.77
N VAL A 59 3.95 -10.41 -14.04
CA VAL A 59 2.58 -10.93 -13.92
C VAL A 59 1.68 -9.89 -13.27
N PHE A 60 2.10 -9.28 -12.15
CA PHE A 60 1.31 -8.26 -11.47
C PHE A 60 0.96 -7.07 -12.38
N VAL A 61 1.94 -6.55 -13.14
CA VAL A 61 1.72 -5.45 -14.08
C VAL A 61 0.76 -5.86 -15.19
N TYR A 62 0.89 -7.07 -15.73
CA TYR A 62 -0.05 -7.60 -16.71
C TYR A 62 -1.47 -7.69 -16.13
N GLN A 63 -1.62 -8.18 -14.90
CA GLN A 63 -2.93 -8.25 -14.24
C GLN A 63 -3.54 -6.86 -14.03
N VAL A 64 -2.77 -5.87 -13.59
CA VAL A 64 -3.26 -4.49 -13.39
C VAL A 64 -3.64 -3.82 -14.71
N ALA A 65 -2.85 -4.07 -15.77
CA ALA A 65 -3.14 -3.55 -17.10
C ALA A 65 -4.43 -4.17 -17.67
N TYR A 66 -4.56 -5.49 -17.59
CA TYR A 66 -5.77 -6.20 -18.02
C TYR A 66 -6.99 -5.79 -17.21
N TRP A 67 -6.85 -5.70 -15.89
CA TRP A 67 -7.93 -5.22 -15.02
C TRP A 67 -8.33 -3.77 -15.35
N SER A 68 -7.36 -2.87 -15.57
CA SER A 68 -7.66 -1.49 -15.98
C SER A 68 -8.40 -1.43 -17.31
N TRP A 69 -8.00 -2.28 -18.28
CA TRP A 69 -8.69 -2.40 -19.56
C TRP A 69 -10.16 -2.77 -19.37
N VAL A 70 -10.43 -3.87 -18.65
CA VAL A 70 -11.80 -4.35 -18.41
C VAL A 70 -12.62 -3.34 -17.59
N LYS A 71 -11.98 -2.63 -16.66
CA LYS A 71 -12.63 -1.63 -15.82
C LYS A 71 -13.09 -0.42 -16.64
N LEU A 72 -12.29 0.03 -17.61
CA LEU A 72 -12.68 1.10 -18.53
C LEU A 72 -13.92 0.72 -19.36
N GLU A 73 -13.96 -0.50 -19.90
CA GLU A 73 -15.15 -0.99 -20.63
C GLU A 73 -16.40 -1.07 -19.74
N THR A 74 -16.21 -1.48 -18.49
CA THR A 74 -17.33 -1.62 -17.54
C THR A 74 -17.88 -0.26 -17.11
N ASP A 75 -17.05 0.76 -17.01
CA ASP A 75 -17.47 2.11 -16.59
C ASP A 75 -18.49 2.70 -17.58
N GLU A 76 -18.31 2.50 -18.89
CA GLU A 76 -19.26 2.95 -19.92
C GLU A 76 -20.59 2.19 -19.84
N ILE A 77 -20.53 0.86 -19.73
CA ILE A 77 -21.72 0.02 -19.59
C ILE A 77 -22.50 0.41 -18.33
N ARG A 78 -21.80 0.66 -17.23
CA ARG A 78 -22.43 1.01 -15.96
C ARG A 78 -23.22 2.31 -16.07
N ALA A 79 -22.66 3.34 -16.73
CA ALA A 79 -23.37 4.60 -16.93
C ALA A 79 -24.67 4.42 -17.73
N GLU A 80 -24.66 3.59 -18.77
CA GLU A 80 -25.86 3.28 -19.56
C GLU A 80 -26.92 2.54 -18.73
N ARG A 81 -26.50 1.56 -17.92
CA ARG A 81 -27.42 0.80 -17.07
C ARG A 81 -28.00 1.66 -15.96
N ASP A 82 -27.20 2.52 -15.34
CA ASP A 82 -27.67 3.45 -14.31
C ASP A 82 -28.72 4.42 -14.88
N ALA A 83 -28.49 4.97 -16.08
CA ALA A 83 -29.48 5.80 -16.78
C ALA A 83 -30.77 5.02 -17.10
N THR A 84 -30.64 3.77 -17.57
CA THR A 84 -31.80 2.91 -17.85
C THR A 84 -32.61 2.64 -16.58
N ILE A 85 -31.95 2.34 -15.46
CA ILE A 85 -32.62 2.12 -14.16
C ILE A 85 -33.38 3.37 -13.73
N GLU A 86 -32.78 4.56 -13.86
CA GLU A 86 -33.46 5.83 -13.54
C GLU A 86 -34.75 6.00 -14.35
N THR A 87 -34.69 5.75 -15.67
CA THR A 87 -35.90 5.82 -16.51
C THR A 87 -36.98 4.83 -16.07
N LEU A 88 -36.60 3.59 -15.78
CA LEU A 88 -37.53 2.57 -15.28
C LEU A 88 -38.17 2.97 -13.95
N GLU A 89 -37.39 3.51 -13.02
CA GLU A 89 -37.91 3.99 -11.75
C GLU A 89 -38.90 5.15 -11.92
N THR A 90 -38.66 6.07 -12.86
CA THR A 90 -39.63 7.14 -13.17
C THR A 90 -40.92 6.59 -13.75
N THR A 91 -40.83 5.67 -14.73
CA THR A 91 -42.00 5.04 -15.33
C THR A 91 -42.82 4.27 -14.30
N ILE A 92 -42.18 3.50 -13.41
CA ILE A 92 -42.89 2.80 -12.33
C ILE A 92 -43.63 3.77 -11.42
N LYS A 93 -43.00 4.88 -11.01
CA LYS A 93 -43.64 5.91 -10.18
C LYS A 93 -44.86 6.52 -10.86
N GLU A 94 -44.77 6.82 -12.16
CA GLU A 94 -45.89 7.33 -12.95
C GLU A 94 -47.03 6.33 -13.06
N TYR A 95 -46.73 5.06 -13.35
CA TYR A 95 -47.73 3.99 -13.39
C TYR A 95 -48.39 3.81 -12.03
N ASP A 96 -47.63 3.78 -10.93
CA ASP A 96 -48.19 3.66 -9.58
C ASP A 96 -49.10 4.85 -9.24
N ALA A 97 -48.71 6.08 -9.63
CA ALA A 97 -49.52 7.27 -9.43
C ALA A 97 -50.83 7.22 -10.25
N ALA A 98 -50.76 6.83 -11.53
CA ALA A 98 -51.93 6.66 -12.39
C ALA A 98 -52.87 5.56 -11.89
N THR A 99 -52.31 4.45 -11.40
CA THR A 99 -53.09 3.33 -10.86
C THR A 99 -53.79 3.72 -9.55
N LYS A 100 -53.12 4.51 -8.69
CA LYS A 100 -53.75 5.09 -7.49
C LYS A 100 -54.86 6.07 -7.85
N ALA A 101 -54.63 6.97 -8.81
CA ALA A 101 -55.62 7.94 -9.26
C ALA A 101 -56.87 7.30 -9.88
N LYS A 102 -56.73 6.18 -10.58
CA LYS A 102 -57.86 5.42 -11.16
C LYS A 102 -58.68 4.64 -10.13
N LYS A 103 -58.13 4.39 -8.94
CA LYS A 103 -58.77 3.61 -7.87
C LYS A 103 -59.48 4.48 -6.83
N VAL A 104 -59.29 5.80 -6.90
CA VAL A 104 -60.06 6.83 -6.17
C VAL A 104 -61.26 7.22 -7.01
#